data_AF-F7RL85-F1
#
_entry.id   AF-F7RL85-F1
#
_cell.length_a   1.000
_cell.length_b   1.000
_cell.length_c   1.000
_cell.angle_alpha   90.00
_cell.angle_beta   90.00
_cell.angle_gamma   90.00
#
_symmetry.space_group_name_H-M   'P 1'
#
loop_
_entity.id
_entity.type
_entity.pdbx_description
1 polymer ?
#
loop_
_entity_poly.entity_id
_entity_poly.type
_entity_poly.pdbx_seq_one_letter_code
_entity_poly.pdbx_strand_id
1 'polypeptide(L)'
;MSIFDIFKNNSPVNADGDMPDISYQMNEYSADARRRSDIFVTVAKQQGLEILAGRFGGEYNNDMLAAGEKNGQFLLMLGMKITGSDGGIQLDKLSMGCFLQFSKPWLNMVVYSLRLSGTQLAIADKIESHVKDGSISLAVAFIDMETKKLNIIPLAIQE
;
A
#
# COMPACT_ATOMS: atom_id res chain seq x y z
N MET A 1 -2.53 3.90 -22.01
CA MET A 1 -3.04 4.65 -20.85
C MET A 1 -2.55 3.92 -19.61
N SER A 2 -1.79 4.59 -18.76
CA SER A 2 -1.18 3.97 -17.57
C SER A 2 -2.23 3.80 -16.47
N ILE A 3 -2.10 2.78 -15.61
CA ILE A 3 -2.95 2.66 -14.41
C ILE A 3 -2.92 3.94 -13.56
N PHE A 4 -1.81 4.68 -13.60
CA PHE A 4 -1.62 5.96 -12.90
C PHE A 4 -2.41 7.13 -13.49
N ASP A 5 -2.76 7.08 -14.77
CA ASP A 5 -3.59 8.11 -15.40
C ASP A 5 -5.06 8.03 -14.91
N ILE A 6 -5.48 6.84 -14.44
CA ILE A 6 -6.81 6.60 -13.88
C ILE A 6 -6.91 7.14 -12.45
N PHE A 7 -5.83 7.04 -11.67
CA PHE A 7 -5.78 7.55 -10.30
C PHE A 7 -5.81 9.07 -10.22
N LYS A 8 -5.33 9.78 -11.25
CA LYS A 8 -5.39 11.25 -11.30
C LYS A 8 -6.81 11.81 -11.45
N ASN A 9 -7.76 11.01 -11.95
CA ASN A 9 -9.09 11.48 -12.35
C ASN A 9 -10.24 11.06 -11.42
N ASN A 10 -9.98 10.24 -10.38
CA ASN A 10 -11.05 9.71 -9.54
C ASN A 10 -11.07 10.33 -8.13
N SER A 11 -11.99 11.29 -8.00
CA SER A 11 -12.78 11.72 -6.84
C SER A 11 -12.08 12.27 -5.57
N PRO A 12 -12.62 13.38 -5.00
CA PRO A 12 -12.29 13.78 -3.64
C PRO A 12 -12.73 12.69 -2.65
N VAL A 13 -11.78 12.19 -1.87
CA VAL A 13 -12.07 11.27 -0.76
C VAL A 13 -12.56 12.12 0.41
N ASN A 14 -13.81 11.91 0.84
CA ASN A 14 -14.30 12.50 2.08
C ASN A 14 -13.70 11.72 3.25
N ALA A 15 -12.65 12.28 3.85
CA ALA A 15 -11.91 11.69 4.97
C ALA A 15 -12.72 11.61 6.29
N ASP A 16 -13.96 12.10 6.29
CA ASP A 16 -14.87 12.15 7.45
C ASP A 16 -16.12 11.28 7.27
N GLY A 17 -16.16 10.40 6.25
CA GLY A 17 -17.27 9.44 6.07
C GLY A 17 -17.27 8.34 7.14
N ASP A 18 -18.44 7.85 7.52
CA ASP A 18 -18.59 6.73 8.48
C ASP A 18 -17.84 5.49 7.99
N MET A 19 -16.82 5.09 8.75
CA MET A 19 -15.96 3.97 8.41
C MET A 19 -16.36 2.72 9.20
N PRO A 20 -16.38 1.54 8.57
CA PRO A 20 -16.66 0.29 9.27
C PRO A 20 -15.59 0.01 10.31
N ASP A 21 -16.02 -0.41 11.50
CA ASP A 21 -15.14 -0.75 12.62
C ASP A 21 -14.37 -2.04 12.30
N ILE A 22 -13.18 -1.89 11.71
CA ILE A 22 -12.26 -3.01 11.46
C ILE A 22 -11.11 -2.88 12.46
N SER A 23 -11.22 -3.63 13.55
CA SER A 23 -10.16 -3.78 14.53
C SER A 23 -8.96 -4.52 13.90
N TYR A 24 -7.88 -3.79 13.66
CA TYR A 24 -6.59 -4.35 13.31
C TYR A 24 -5.65 -4.21 14.51
N GLN A 25 -5.30 -5.34 15.14
CA GLN A 25 -4.66 -5.45 16.47
C GLN A 25 -3.37 -4.64 16.71
N MET A 26 -2.70 -4.09 15.69
CA MET A 26 -1.50 -3.25 15.85
C MET A 26 -1.76 -1.74 15.74
N ASN A 27 -2.99 -1.31 15.44
CA ASN A 27 -3.38 0.12 15.43
C ASN A 27 -3.72 0.66 16.82
N GLU A 28 -3.30 -0.01 17.89
CA GLU A 28 -3.61 0.39 19.27
C GLU A 28 -2.68 1.49 19.80
N TYR A 29 -1.53 1.73 19.17
CA TYR A 29 -0.50 2.64 19.70
C TYR A 29 -0.52 4.07 19.12
N SER A 30 -1.30 4.34 18.06
CA SER A 30 -1.42 5.70 17.48
C SER A 30 -2.75 5.89 16.74
N ALA A 31 -3.55 6.87 17.18
CA ALA A 31 -4.79 7.28 16.51
C ALA A 31 -4.54 7.72 15.05
N ASP A 32 -3.38 8.33 14.78
CA ASP A 32 -3.01 8.75 13.44
C ASP A 32 -2.72 7.56 12.52
N ALA A 33 -2.03 6.53 13.01
CA ALA A 33 -1.78 5.30 12.24
C ALA A 33 -3.09 4.57 11.88
N ARG A 34 -4.05 4.58 12.81
CA ARG A 34 -5.40 4.06 12.56
C ARG A 34 -6.11 4.85 11.46
N ARG A 35 -6.17 6.17 11.59
CA ARG A 35 -6.81 7.04 10.59
C ARG A 35 -6.20 6.88 9.20
N ARG A 36 -4.86 6.77 9.10
CA ARG A 36 -4.18 6.52 7.81
C ARG A 36 -4.53 5.16 7.23
N SER A 37 -4.62 4.13 8.06
CA SER A 37 -5.02 2.78 7.64
C SER A 37 -6.44 2.78 7.08
N ASP A 38 -7.37 3.46 7.73
CA ASP A 38 -8.78 3.46 7.34
C ASP A 38 -9.00 4.22 6.03
N ILE A 39 -8.32 5.37 5.85
CA ILE A 39 -8.32 6.09 4.58
C ILE A 39 -7.73 5.20 3.48
N PHE A 40 -6.60 4.55 3.74
CA PHE A 40 -5.98 3.63 2.77
C PHE A 40 -6.93 2.49 2.36
N VAL A 41 -7.63 1.88 3.31
CA VAL A 41 -8.62 0.82 3.04
C VAL A 41 -9.74 1.34 2.14
N THR A 42 -10.25 2.53 2.43
CA THR A 42 -11.29 3.18 1.62
C THR A 42 -10.82 3.40 0.18
N VAL A 43 -9.60 3.93 0.02
CA VAL A 43 -8.98 4.16 -1.30
C VAL A 43 -8.80 2.86 -2.06
N ALA A 44 -8.21 1.84 -1.43
CA ALA A 44 -8.00 0.55 -2.06
C ALA A 44 -9.31 -0.08 -2.55
N LYS A 45 -10.36 -0.06 -1.72
CA LYS A 45 -11.70 -0.57 -2.07
C LYS A 45 -12.32 0.18 -3.24
N GLN A 46 -12.27 1.52 -3.23
CA GLN A 46 -12.76 2.35 -4.34
C GLN A 46 -12.03 2.04 -5.67
N GLN A 47 -10.80 1.56 -5.58
CA GLN A 47 -9.99 1.20 -6.74
C GLN A 47 -10.13 -0.26 -7.17
N GLY A 48 -10.94 -1.06 -6.44
CA GLY A 48 -11.15 -2.48 -6.70
C GLY A 48 -9.98 -3.36 -6.26
N LEU A 49 -9.17 -2.89 -5.31
CA LEU A 49 -8.00 -3.62 -4.81
C LEU A 49 -8.35 -4.43 -3.55
N GLU A 50 -7.74 -5.60 -3.43
CA GLU A 50 -7.82 -6.45 -2.26
C GLU A 50 -6.82 -6.00 -1.20
N ILE A 51 -7.27 -5.83 0.04
CA ILE A 51 -6.41 -5.54 1.18
C ILE A 51 -5.66 -6.81 1.60
N LEU A 52 -4.33 -6.72 1.65
CA LEU A 52 -3.49 -7.81 2.08
C LEU A 52 -3.48 -7.91 3.62
N ALA A 53 -3.68 -9.13 4.11
CA ALA A 53 -3.64 -9.49 5.51
C ALA A 53 -2.20 -9.39 6.01
N GLY A 54 -2.03 -8.62 7.09
CA GLY A 54 -0.72 -8.36 7.67
C GLY A 54 -0.37 -6.88 7.66
N ARG A 55 0.90 -6.63 7.99
CA ARG A 55 1.47 -5.30 8.18
C ARG A 55 2.90 -5.30 7.67
N PHE A 56 3.21 -4.30 6.86
CA PHE A 56 4.37 -4.30 5.97
C PHE A 56 5.15 -2.96 6.04
N GLY A 57 4.95 -2.17 7.09
CA GLY A 57 5.67 -0.90 7.34
C GLY A 57 6.66 -0.93 8.50
N GLY A 58 6.96 -2.11 9.07
CA GLY A 58 7.77 -2.22 10.29
C GLY A 58 7.02 -1.76 11.56
N GLU A 59 7.73 -1.70 12.69
CA GLU A 59 7.15 -1.47 14.03
C GLU A 59 6.42 -0.13 14.17
N TYR A 60 6.86 0.92 13.48
CA TYR A 60 6.36 2.28 13.68
C TYR A 60 5.30 2.73 12.67
N ASN A 61 5.44 2.35 11.39
CA ASN A 61 4.53 2.82 10.33
C ASN A 61 3.37 1.87 10.09
N ASN A 62 3.56 0.57 10.35
CA ASN A 62 2.50 -0.43 10.31
C ASN A 62 1.67 -0.38 9.00
N ASP A 63 2.35 -0.17 7.87
CA ASP A 63 1.68 0.05 6.59
C ASP A 63 0.89 -1.18 6.15
N MET A 64 -0.24 -0.93 5.51
CA MET A 64 -1.02 -1.94 4.82
C MET A 64 -0.58 -2.07 3.37
N LEU A 65 -0.90 -3.19 2.75
CA LEU A 65 -0.77 -3.39 1.31
C LEU A 65 -2.15 -3.62 0.71
N ALA A 66 -2.32 -3.18 -0.53
CA ALA A 66 -3.45 -3.54 -1.36
C ALA A 66 -2.96 -4.00 -2.73
N ALA A 67 -3.54 -5.05 -3.28
CA ALA A 67 -3.15 -5.57 -4.58
C ALA A 67 -4.37 -5.88 -5.45
N GLY A 68 -4.18 -5.82 -6.76
CA GLY A 68 -5.25 -6.15 -7.70
C GLY A 68 -4.85 -5.91 -9.15
N GLU A 69 -5.67 -6.41 -10.05
CA GLU A 69 -5.49 -6.22 -11.49
C GLU A 69 -6.44 -5.13 -11.99
N LYS A 70 -5.90 -4.21 -12.80
CA LYS A 70 -6.68 -3.19 -13.47
C LYS A 70 -6.12 -2.97 -14.86
N ASN A 71 -6.98 -3.09 -15.88
CA ASN A 71 -6.61 -2.92 -17.29
C ASN A 71 -5.39 -3.77 -17.72
N GLY A 72 -5.31 -5.02 -17.23
CA GLY A 72 -4.21 -5.94 -17.55
C GLY A 72 -2.88 -5.65 -16.85
N GLN A 73 -2.84 -4.69 -15.91
CA GLN A 73 -1.68 -4.41 -15.07
C GLN A 73 -1.95 -4.87 -13.65
N PHE A 74 -0.98 -5.56 -13.05
CA PHE A 74 -1.02 -5.94 -11.65
C PHE A 74 -0.39 -4.84 -10.79
N LEU A 75 -1.17 -4.31 -9.86
CA LEU A 75 -0.76 -3.24 -8.96
C LEU A 75 -0.56 -3.77 -7.56
N LEU A 76 0.55 -3.38 -6.94
CA LEU A 76 0.76 -3.44 -5.50
C LEU A 76 0.91 -2.03 -4.94
N MET A 77 -0.03 -1.64 -4.09
CA MET A 77 -0.10 -0.32 -3.49
C MET A 77 0.24 -0.38 -2.01
N LEU A 78 1.17 0.47 -1.58
CA LEU A 78 1.57 0.61 -0.18
C LEU A 78 0.74 1.67 0.54
N GLY A 79 0.54 1.38 1.82
CA GLY A 79 -0.14 2.15 2.83
C GLY A 79 0.21 3.64 2.83
N MET A 80 -0.70 4.40 3.43
CA MET A 80 -0.68 5.84 3.34
C MET A 80 0.54 6.47 4.03
N LYS A 81 1.39 7.14 3.23
CA LYS A 81 2.50 7.96 3.73
C LYS A 81 2.08 9.42 3.97
N ILE A 82 2.81 10.09 4.85
CA ILE A 82 2.72 11.54 5.05
C ILE A 82 3.94 12.16 4.35
N THR A 83 3.74 13.26 3.64
CA THR A 83 4.85 14.03 3.05
C THR A 83 5.65 14.73 4.14
N GLY A 84 6.97 14.69 4.02
CA GLY A 84 7.88 15.51 4.83
C GLY A 84 7.66 17.00 4.58
N SER A 85 8.29 17.84 5.40
CA SER A 85 8.26 19.30 5.23
C SER A 85 8.88 19.78 3.91
N ASP A 86 9.65 18.91 3.25
CA ASP A 86 10.23 19.11 1.92
C ASP A 86 9.36 18.56 0.78
N GLY A 87 8.17 18.02 1.10
CA GLY A 87 7.28 17.35 0.14
C GLY A 87 7.71 15.92 -0.22
N GLY A 88 8.79 15.41 0.37
CA GLY A 88 9.31 14.08 0.11
C GLY A 88 8.43 12.97 0.70
N ILE A 89 8.33 11.84 0.00
CA ILE A 89 7.74 10.61 0.54
C ILE A 89 8.89 9.70 0.99
N GLN A 90 8.89 9.36 2.28
CA GLN A 90 9.88 8.44 2.83
C GLN A 90 9.36 7.00 2.79
N LEU A 91 10.12 6.13 2.12
CA LEU A 91 9.98 4.68 2.23
C LEU A 91 10.77 4.17 3.45
N ASP A 92 10.23 3.14 4.08
CA ASP A 92 10.89 2.51 5.23
C ASP A 92 12.09 1.69 4.78
N LYS A 93 13.26 2.04 5.31
CA LYS A 93 14.53 1.35 5.05
C LYS A 93 14.69 0.06 5.86
N LEU A 94 13.84 -0.12 6.88
CA LEU A 94 13.83 -1.25 7.81
C LEU A 94 12.40 -1.77 7.96
N SER A 95 11.81 -2.24 6.86
CA SER A 95 10.49 -2.85 6.87
C SER A 95 10.60 -4.36 6.75
N MET A 96 9.80 -5.10 7.54
CA MET A 96 9.84 -6.56 7.62
C MET A 96 11.25 -7.09 7.90
N GLY A 97 11.99 -6.42 8.78
CA GLY A 97 13.40 -6.69 9.09
C GLY A 97 14.31 -5.60 8.51
N CYS A 98 15.34 -6.03 7.78
CA CYS A 98 16.39 -5.14 7.24
C CYS A 98 16.15 -4.68 5.79
N PHE A 99 14.93 -4.82 5.28
CA PHE A 99 14.65 -4.58 3.86
C PHE A 99 14.05 -3.21 3.60
N LEU A 100 14.51 -2.58 2.52
CA LEU A 100 13.91 -1.37 1.97
C LEU A 100 12.55 -1.72 1.33
N GLN A 101 11.50 -0.96 1.66
CA GLN A 101 10.20 -1.12 1.02
C GLN A 101 10.32 -1.07 -0.50
N PHE A 102 9.60 -1.97 -1.18
CA PHE A 102 9.65 -2.16 -2.63
C PHE A 102 10.99 -2.61 -3.23
N SER A 103 11.97 -2.96 -2.39
CA SER A 103 13.10 -3.76 -2.87
C SER A 103 12.65 -5.19 -3.19
N LYS A 104 13.36 -5.86 -4.09
CA LYS A 104 13.07 -7.27 -4.42
C LYS A 104 13.09 -8.20 -3.19
N PRO A 105 14.05 -8.10 -2.25
CA PRO A 105 14.02 -8.88 -1.02
C PRO A 105 12.77 -8.61 -0.16
N TRP A 106 12.33 -7.34 -0.08
CA TRP A 106 11.12 -6.98 0.65
C TRP A 106 9.87 -7.59 0.02
N LEU A 107 9.76 -7.56 -1.31
CA LEU A 107 8.64 -8.18 -2.03
C LEU A 107 8.58 -9.70 -1.81
N ASN A 108 9.74 -10.37 -1.77
CA ASN A 108 9.82 -11.79 -1.42
C ASN A 108 9.32 -12.06 0.00
N MET A 109 9.62 -11.17 0.96
CA MET A 109 9.11 -11.28 2.32
C MET A 109 7.59 -11.08 2.41
N VAL A 110 7.02 -10.18 1.61
CA VAL A 110 5.56 -10.04 1.49
C VAL A 110 4.94 -11.35 1.03
N VAL A 111 5.44 -11.95 -0.05
CA VAL A 111 4.96 -13.24 -0.57
C VAL A 111 5.06 -14.33 0.50
N TYR A 112 6.21 -14.43 1.17
CA TYR A 112 6.42 -15.40 2.24
C TYR A 112 5.42 -15.22 3.39
N SER A 113 5.20 -13.98 3.84
CA SER A 113 4.25 -13.66 4.91
C SER A 113 2.81 -14.03 4.54
N LEU A 114 2.40 -13.79 3.30
CA LEU A 114 1.05 -14.15 2.83
C LEU A 114 0.87 -15.67 2.70
N ARG A 115 1.94 -16.39 2.33
CA ARG A 115 1.93 -17.85 2.30
C ARG A 115 1.81 -18.45 3.70
N LEU A 116 2.51 -17.86 4.67
CA LEU A 116 2.42 -18.28 6.07
C LEU A 116 1.03 -18.07 6.69
N SER A 117 0.31 -17.00 6.31
CA SER A 117 -1.04 -16.75 6.85
C SER A 117 -2.10 -17.70 6.28
N GLY A 118 -1.85 -18.29 5.10
CA GLY A 118 -2.72 -19.27 4.46
C GLY A 118 -4.01 -18.71 3.83
N THR A 119 -4.32 -17.42 4.02
CA THR A 119 -5.58 -16.82 3.57
C THR A 119 -5.52 -16.23 2.16
N GLN A 120 -4.33 -15.92 1.67
CA GLN A 120 -4.11 -15.09 0.47
C GLN A 120 -3.07 -15.69 -0.48
N LEU A 121 -3.14 -17.01 -0.67
CA LEU A 121 -2.19 -17.75 -1.50
C LEU A 121 -2.24 -17.31 -2.97
N ALA A 122 -3.44 -17.16 -3.53
CA ALA A 122 -3.61 -16.79 -4.94
C ALA A 122 -3.02 -15.40 -5.27
N ILE A 123 -3.19 -14.42 -4.37
CA ILE A 123 -2.60 -13.09 -4.56
C ILE A 123 -1.09 -13.12 -4.31
N ALA A 124 -0.60 -13.95 -3.40
CA ALA A 124 0.84 -14.15 -3.19
C ALA A 124 1.53 -14.72 -4.44
N ASP A 125 0.92 -15.70 -5.10
CA ASP A 125 1.44 -16.29 -6.34
C ASP A 125 1.47 -15.27 -7.48
N LYS A 126 0.44 -14.41 -7.57
CA LYS A 126 0.43 -13.30 -8.54
C LYS A 126 1.55 -12.29 -8.27
N ILE A 127 1.75 -11.88 -7.02
CA ILE A 127 2.85 -10.97 -6.65
C ILE A 127 4.18 -11.59 -7.06
N GLU A 128 4.43 -12.86 -6.71
CA GLU A 128 5.68 -13.56 -7.05
C GLU A 128 5.92 -13.60 -8.57
N SER A 129 4.90 -13.95 -9.37
CA SER A 129 5.01 -14.00 -10.83
C SER A 129 5.32 -12.61 -11.41
N HIS A 130 4.57 -11.58 -11.02
CA HIS A 130 4.76 -10.23 -11.56
C HIS A 130 6.08 -9.59 -11.12
N VAL A 131 6.60 -9.93 -9.94
CA VAL A 131 7.95 -9.52 -9.50
C VAL A 131 9.03 -10.21 -10.33
N LYS A 132 8.89 -11.52 -10.59
CA LYS A 132 9.85 -12.28 -11.39
C LYS A 132 9.92 -11.77 -12.83
N ASP A 133 8.77 -11.45 -13.41
CA ASP A 133 8.65 -11.01 -14.80
C ASP A 133 8.85 -9.49 -14.97
N GLY A 134 9.11 -8.75 -13.88
CA GLY A 134 9.30 -7.30 -13.90
C GLY A 134 8.06 -6.51 -14.34
N SER A 135 6.87 -7.11 -14.28
CA SER A 135 5.61 -6.54 -14.77
C SER A 135 4.73 -5.95 -13.67
N ILE A 136 5.15 -6.07 -12.41
CA ILE A 136 4.46 -5.48 -11.27
C ILE A 136 4.50 -3.95 -11.33
N SER A 137 3.33 -3.32 -11.21
CA SER A 137 3.24 -1.88 -10.97
C SER A 137 3.24 -1.62 -9.47
N LEU A 138 4.12 -0.74 -9.00
CA LEU A 138 4.22 -0.37 -7.59
C LEU A 138 3.73 1.05 -7.38
N ALA A 139 3.05 1.28 -6.26
CA ALA A 139 2.53 2.60 -5.95
C ALA A 139 2.51 2.89 -4.46
N VAL A 140 2.61 4.17 -4.11
CA VAL A 140 2.34 4.67 -2.75
C VAL A 140 1.15 5.62 -2.80
N ALA A 141 0.20 5.41 -1.90
CA ALA A 141 -0.82 6.41 -1.60
C ALA A 141 -0.28 7.38 -0.53
N PHE A 142 -0.52 8.68 -0.69
CA PHE A 142 -0.18 9.67 0.32
C PHE A 142 -1.22 10.81 0.36
N ILE A 143 -1.29 11.49 1.50
CA ILE A 143 -2.05 12.74 1.60
C ILE A 143 -1.07 13.90 1.54
N ASP A 144 -1.29 14.77 0.56
CA ASP A 144 -0.65 16.08 0.52
C ASP A 144 -1.24 16.94 1.64
N MET A 145 -0.39 17.34 2.58
CA MET A 145 -0.83 18.08 3.76
C MET A 145 -1.18 19.54 3.47
N GLU A 146 -0.69 20.12 2.38
CA GLU A 146 -1.04 21.47 1.94
C GLU A 146 -2.39 21.48 1.22
N THR A 147 -2.56 20.59 0.23
CA THR A 147 -3.79 20.55 -0.58
C THR A 147 -4.90 19.70 0.02
N LYS A 148 -4.60 18.91 1.04
CA LYS A 148 -5.49 17.89 1.65
C LYS A 148 -6.02 16.88 0.63
N LYS A 149 -5.32 16.67 -0.48
CA LYS A 149 -5.69 15.72 -1.52
C LYS A 149 -4.93 14.41 -1.36
N LEU A 150 -5.64 13.31 -1.61
CA LEU A 150 -5.04 12.02 -1.81
C LEU A 150 -4.34 11.99 -3.17
N ASN A 151 -3.11 11.50 -3.18
CA ASN A 151 -2.33 11.31 -4.38
C ASN A 151 -1.72 9.91 -4.39
N ILE A 152 -1.48 9.38 -5.60
CA ILE A 152 -0.85 8.07 -5.82
C ILE A 152 0.37 8.28 -6.69
N ILE A 153 1.55 7.86 -6.20
CA ILE A 153 2.81 7.97 -6.93
C ILE A 153 3.26 6.59 -7.42
N PRO A 154 3.58 6.44 -8.73
CA PRO A 154 4.24 5.23 -9.24
C PRO A 154 5.65 5.09 -8.68
N LEU A 155 6.02 3.86 -8.34
CA LEU A 155 7.38 3.51 -7.96
C LEU A 155 7.96 2.45 -8.88
N ALA A 156 9.28 2.45 -8.99
CA ALA A 156 10.04 1.37 -9.58
C ALA A 156 10.52 0.41 -8.48
N ILE A 157 10.70 -0.86 -8.84
CA ILE A 157 11.40 -1.82 -7.99
C ILE A 157 12.80 -1.27 -7.73
N GLN A 158 13.21 -1.30 -6.46
CA GLN A 158 14.60 -1.04 -6.09
C GLN A 158 15.36 -2.37 -6.16
N GLU A 159 16.46 -2.40 -6.91
CA GLU A 159 17.37 -3.56 -6.97
C GLU A 159 18.15 -3.73 -5.66
#